data_AF-A0A7W0P9J3-F1
#
_entry.id   AF-A0A7W0P9J3-F1
#
_cell.length_a   1.000
_cell.length_b   1.000
_cell.length_c   1.000
_cell.angle_alpha   90.00
_cell.angle_beta   90.00
_cell.angle_gamma   90.00
#
_symmetry.space_group_name_H-M   'P 1'
#
loop_
_entity.id
_entity.type
_entity.pdbx_description
1 polymer ?
#
loop_
_entity_poly.entity_id
_entity_poly.type
_entity_poly.pdbx_seq_one_letter_code
_entity_poly.pdbx_strand_id
1 'polypeptide(L)'
;RRTQELCAFVTSEHGGRAERVWTKAEDGRDLERRLLELPGIGPMKAKSLVAVLAKRFGVQPPGWENVAPRYPTLGDVDSVEALERYQEAKRAHKAKLRAASS
;
A
#
# COMPACT_ATOMS: atom_id res chain seq x y z
N ARG A 1 -9.99 -13.13 -13.53
CA ARG A 1 -10.62 -13.64 -12.29
C ARG A 1 -10.40 -12.69 -11.11
N ARG A 2 -9.18 -12.55 -10.54
CA ARG A 2 -8.88 -11.65 -9.39
C ARG A 2 -9.38 -10.20 -9.53
N THR A 3 -9.17 -9.56 -10.68
CA THR A 3 -9.66 -8.18 -10.91
C THR A 3 -11.19 -8.11 -10.94
N GLN A 4 -11.84 -9.11 -11.53
CA GLN A 4 -13.30 -9.17 -11.60
C GLN A 4 -13.91 -9.38 -10.20
N GLU A 5 -13.30 -10.23 -9.38
CA GLU A 5 -13.68 -10.44 -7.98
C GLU A 5 -13.53 -9.16 -7.15
N LEU A 6 -12.42 -8.43 -7.35
CA LEU A 6 -12.22 -7.11 -6.72
C LEU A 6 -13.31 -6.12 -7.12
N CYS A 7 -13.64 -6.01 -8.42
CA CYS A 7 -14.70 -5.13 -8.89
C CYS A 7 -16.08 -5.52 -8.34
N ALA A 8 -16.37 -6.82 -8.27
CA ALA A 8 -17.61 -7.33 -7.69
C ALA A 8 -17.72 -6.98 -6.19
N PHE A 9 -16.64 -7.19 -5.42
CA PHE A 9 -16.56 -6.82 -4.01
C PHE A 9 -16.78 -5.31 -3.80
N VAL A 10 -16.12 -4.46 -4.59
CA VAL A 10 -16.32 -3.00 -4.51
C VAL A 10 -17.77 -2.62 -4.83
N THR A 11 -18.41 -3.33 -5.76
CA THR A 11 -19.81 -3.09 -6.09
C THR A 11 -20.74 -3.48 -4.93
N SER A 12 -20.54 -4.65 -4.33
CA SER A 12 -21.39 -5.13 -3.23
C SER A 12 -21.15 -4.39 -1.92
N GLU A 13 -19.91 -4.34 -1.43
CA GLU A 13 -19.58 -3.85 -0.09
C GLU A 13 -19.41 -2.34 -0.03
N HIS A 14 -19.10 -1.71 -1.16
CA HIS A 14 -18.83 -0.27 -1.24
C HIS A 14 -19.80 0.47 -2.16
N GLY A 15 -20.84 -0.20 -2.66
CA GLY A 15 -21.87 0.42 -3.51
C GLY A 15 -21.30 0.98 -4.81
N GLY A 16 -20.30 0.31 -5.37
CA GLY A 16 -19.63 0.71 -6.62
C GLY A 16 -18.65 1.88 -6.48
N ARG A 17 -18.38 2.35 -5.25
CA ARG A 17 -17.51 3.50 -4.99
C ARG A 17 -16.22 3.06 -4.32
N ALA A 18 -15.18 2.81 -5.12
CA ALA A 18 -13.88 2.33 -4.65
C ALA A 18 -13.25 3.24 -3.60
N GLU A 19 -13.46 4.55 -3.70
CA GLU A 19 -12.93 5.53 -2.76
C GLU A 19 -13.46 5.35 -1.33
N ARG A 20 -14.60 4.67 -1.15
CA ARG A 20 -15.12 4.35 0.19
C ARG A 20 -14.27 3.36 0.96
N VAL A 21 -13.38 2.61 0.29
CA VAL A 21 -12.39 1.76 0.95
C VAL A 21 -11.53 2.60 1.91
N TRP A 22 -11.16 3.82 1.52
CA TRP A 22 -10.26 4.66 2.31
C TRP A 22 -10.90 5.93 2.87
N THR A 23 -11.91 6.51 2.21
CA THR A 23 -12.62 7.72 2.70
C THR A 23 -13.57 7.43 3.86
N LYS A 24 -13.91 6.16 4.11
CA LYS A 24 -14.73 5.73 5.25
C LYS A 24 -13.92 5.06 6.35
N ALA A 25 -12.60 5.00 6.23
CA ALA A 25 -11.76 4.46 7.28
C ALA A 25 -11.74 5.40 8.50
N GLU A 26 -11.96 4.85 9.68
CA GLU A 26 -11.98 5.61 10.94
C GLU A 26 -10.56 5.94 11.43
N ASP A 27 -9.64 5.00 11.25
CA ASP A 27 -8.23 5.12 11.64
C ASP A 27 -7.33 4.27 10.72
N GLY A 28 -6.03 4.31 10.96
CA GLY A 28 -5.05 3.54 10.20
C GLY A 28 -5.28 2.03 10.22
N ARG A 29 -5.76 1.46 11.34
CA ARG A 29 -6.01 0.02 11.48
C ARG A 29 -7.30 -0.40 10.76
N ASP A 30 -8.35 0.42 10.80
CA ASP A 30 -9.55 0.24 9.99
C ASP A 30 -9.21 0.32 8.50
N LEU A 31 -8.39 1.29 8.09
CA LEU A 31 -7.90 1.37 6.70
C LEU A 31 -7.14 0.09 6.29
N GLU A 32 -6.26 -0.42 7.15
CA GLU A 32 -5.55 -1.69 6.90
C GLU A 32 -6.51 -2.85 6.71
N ARG A 33 -7.50 -2.97 7.60
CA ARG A 33 -8.51 -4.03 7.56
C ARG A 33 -9.33 -3.98 6.28
N ARG A 34 -9.86 -2.80 5.91
CA ARG A 34 -10.63 -2.61 4.67
C ARG A 34 -9.81 -2.97 3.43
N LEU A 35 -8.52 -2.62 3.43
CA LEU A 35 -7.62 -3.00 2.34
C LEU A 35 -7.35 -4.51 2.29
N LEU A 36 -7.25 -5.17 3.44
CA LEU A 36 -7.06 -6.63 3.54
C LEU A 36 -8.29 -7.44 3.08
N GLU A 37 -9.49 -6.88 3.22
CA GLU A 37 -10.73 -7.51 2.75
C GLU A 37 -10.81 -7.54 1.21
N LEU A 38 -10.10 -6.64 0.52
CA LEU A 38 -10.10 -6.60 -0.94
C LEU A 38 -9.50 -7.89 -1.53
N PRO A 39 -10.21 -8.57 -2.44
CA PRO A 39 -9.72 -9.79 -3.08
C PRO A 39 -8.32 -9.63 -3.68
N GLY A 40 -7.38 -10.37 -3.11
CA GLY A 40 -5.99 -10.34 -3.55
C GLY A 40 -5.14 -9.19 -3.03
N ILE A 41 -5.53 -8.52 -1.96
CA ILE A 41 -4.64 -7.65 -1.21
C ILE A 41 -4.20 -8.39 0.06
N GLY A 42 -2.91 -8.70 0.15
CA GLY A 42 -2.31 -9.30 1.34
C GLY A 42 -1.64 -8.25 2.24
N PRO A 43 -1.17 -8.63 3.45
CA PRO A 43 -0.64 -7.70 4.45
C PRO A 43 0.45 -6.74 3.93
N MET A 44 1.40 -7.25 3.15
CA MET A 44 2.45 -6.42 2.55
C MET A 44 1.89 -5.35 1.61
N LYS A 45 0.90 -5.72 0.78
CA LYS A 45 0.26 -4.79 -0.15
C LYS A 45 -0.64 -3.80 0.58
N ALA A 46 -1.40 -4.24 1.58
CA ALA A 46 -2.25 -3.37 2.39
C ALA A 46 -1.42 -2.25 3.03
N LYS A 47 -0.34 -2.59 3.75
CA LYS A 47 0.57 -1.60 4.34
C LYS A 47 1.18 -0.67 3.30
N SER A 48 1.63 -1.21 2.17
CA SER A 48 2.18 -0.39 1.07
C SER A 48 1.15 0.58 0.49
N LEU A 49 -0.11 0.15 0.35
CA LEU A 49 -1.21 0.99 -0.11
C LEU A 49 -1.54 2.10 0.90
N VAL A 50 -1.50 1.81 2.21
CA VAL A 50 -1.62 2.84 3.26
C VAL A 50 -0.57 3.93 3.06
N ALA A 51 0.69 3.56 2.84
CA ALA A 51 1.76 4.53 2.60
C ALA A 51 1.52 5.37 1.33
N VAL A 52 1.08 4.74 0.23
CA VAL A 52 0.75 5.46 -1.02
C VAL A 52 -0.40 6.44 -0.79
N LEU A 53 -1.50 5.98 -0.18
CA LEU A 53 -2.68 6.79 0.12
C LEU A 53 -2.32 8.01 0.99
N ALA A 54 -1.55 7.82 2.05
CA ALA A 54 -1.16 8.89 2.95
C ALA A 54 -0.17 9.89 2.35
N LYS A 55 0.89 9.39 1.67
CA LYS A 55 2.01 10.22 1.20
C LYS A 55 1.77 10.86 -0.16
N ARG A 56 0.92 10.25 -1.01
CA ARG A 56 0.67 10.72 -2.38
C ARG A 56 -0.72 11.30 -2.56
N PHE A 57 -1.71 10.80 -1.81
CA PHE A 57 -3.11 11.22 -1.95
C PHE A 57 -3.64 11.98 -0.72
N GLY A 58 -2.82 12.20 0.31
CA GLY A 58 -3.21 12.95 1.51
C GLY A 58 -4.25 12.24 2.40
N VAL A 59 -4.49 10.94 2.18
CA VAL A 59 -5.44 10.16 2.98
C VAL A 59 -4.73 9.68 4.25
N GLN A 60 -4.83 10.50 5.29
CA GLN A 60 -4.08 10.34 6.54
C GLN A 60 -5.03 10.12 7.74
N PRO A 61 -5.77 8.99 7.79
CA PRO A 61 -6.61 8.70 8.94
C PRO A 61 -5.73 8.54 10.20
N PRO A 62 -6.23 8.87 11.40
CA PRO A 62 -5.43 8.83 12.63
C PRO A 62 -4.65 7.52 12.80
N GLY A 63 -3.35 7.63 13.09
CA GLY A 63 -2.49 6.46 13.35
C GLY A 63 -2.11 5.63 12.12
N TRP A 64 -2.30 6.14 10.90
CA TRP A 64 -1.85 5.49 9.66
C TRP A 64 -0.34 5.17 9.65
N GLU A 65 0.48 5.98 10.33
CA GLU A 65 1.93 5.81 10.45
C GLU A 65 2.32 4.53 11.18
N ASN A 66 1.45 4.04 12.09
CA ASN A 66 1.68 2.79 12.82
C ASN A 66 1.48 1.55 11.94
N VAL A 67 0.74 1.70 10.83
CA VAL A 67 0.45 0.64 9.88
C VAL A 67 1.41 0.69 8.69
N ALA A 68 1.70 1.89 8.21
CA ALA A 68 2.60 2.10 7.06
C ALA A 68 3.97 1.43 7.29
N PRO A 69 4.61 0.89 6.24
CA PRO A 69 5.95 0.34 6.37
C PRO A 69 6.94 1.41 6.82
N ARG A 70 7.84 1.02 7.72
CA ARG A 70 8.94 1.87 8.21
C ARG A 70 10.15 1.90 7.26
N TYR A 71 10.14 1.05 6.24
CA TYR A 71 11.15 1.03 5.18
C TYR A 71 10.64 1.81 3.96
N PRO A 72 11.54 2.33 3.10
CA PRO A 72 11.14 3.02 1.88
C PRO A 72 10.27 2.14 0.98
N THR A 73 9.19 2.71 0.46
CA THR A 73 8.24 2.08 -0.45
C THR A 73 8.06 2.94 -1.70
N LEU A 74 7.29 2.45 -2.67
CA LEU A 74 6.85 3.30 -3.79
C LEU A 74 5.96 4.48 -3.34
N GLY A 75 5.39 4.44 -2.13
CA GLY A 75 4.70 5.60 -1.56
C GLY A 75 5.63 6.78 -1.25
N ASP A 76 6.94 6.55 -1.20
CA ASP A 76 7.99 7.57 -0.98
C ASP A 76 8.55 8.13 -2.29
N VAL A 77 8.08 7.65 -3.44
CA VAL A 77 8.54 8.08 -4.76
C VAL A 77 7.61 9.16 -5.30
N ASP A 78 8.13 10.37 -5.42
CA ASP A 78 7.39 11.55 -5.87
C ASP A 78 7.89 12.15 -7.19
N SER A 79 8.99 11.63 -7.71
CA SER A 79 9.76 12.15 -8.84
C SER A 79 10.51 11.03 -9.54
N VAL A 80 10.99 11.29 -10.76
CA VAL A 80 11.81 10.33 -11.53
C VAL A 80 13.12 10.07 -10.81
N GLU A 81 13.73 11.11 -10.26
CA GLU A 81 14.98 11.04 -9.51
C GLU A 81 14.79 10.23 -8.20
N ALA A 82 13.65 10.38 -7.52
CA ALA A 82 13.32 9.55 -6.36
C ALA A 82 13.11 8.07 -6.75
N LEU A 83 12.54 7.80 -7.93
CA LEU A 83 12.36 6.44 -8.43
C LEU A 83 13.71 5.77 -8.70
N GLU A 84 14.64 6.47 -9.34
CA GLU A 84 15.99 5.98 -9.62
C GLU A 84 16.73 5.63 -8.32
N ARG A 85 16.75 6.56 -7.35
CA ARG A 85 17.35 6.32 -6.02
C ARG A 85 16.73 5.11 -5.32
N TYR A 86 15.40 4.98 -5.35
CA TYR A 86 14.71 3.83 -4.77
C TYR A 86 15.11 2.51 -5.43
N GLN A 87 15.19 2.48 -6.78
CA GLN A 87 15.59 1.29 -7.51
C GLN A 87 17.06 0.91 -7.27
N GLU A 88 17.96 1.88 -7.19
CA GLU A 88 19.36 1.67 -6.81
C GLU A 88 19.49 1.06 -5.42
N ALA A 89 18.85 1.66 -4.42
CA ALA A 89 18.85 1.15 -3.05
C ALA A 89 18.29 -0.28 -2.98
N LYS A 90 17.19 -0.56 -3.69
CA LYS A 90 16.59 -1.90 -3.78
C LYS A 90 17.54 -2.91 -4.43
N ARG A 91 18.24 -2.53 -5.52
CA ARG A 91 19.24 -3.39 -6.19
C ARG A 91 20.40 -3.70 -5.24
N ALA A 92 20.94 -2.70 -4.56
CA ALA A 92 22.02 -2.85 -3.59
C ALA A 92 21.61 -3.76 -2.41
N HIS A 93 20.41 -3.60 -1.86
CA HIS A 93 19.90 -4.45 -0.79
C HIS A 93 19.76 -5.92 -1.24
N LYS A 94 19.20 -6.16 -2.43
CA LYS A 94 19.08 -7.51 -2.97
C LYS A 94 20.45 -8.18 -3.22
N ALA A 95 21.45 -7.41 -3.65
CA ALA A 95 22.82 -7.90 -3.82
C ALA A 95 23.43 -8.32 -2.48
N LYS A 96 23.27 -7.51 -1.42
CA LYS A 96 23.72 -7.86 -0.06
C LYS A 96 23.09 -9.16 0.46
N LEU A 97 21.78 -9.32 0.29
CA LEU A 97 21.08 -10.54 0.71
C LEU A 97 21.58 -11.79 -0.02
N ARG A 98 21.87 -11.67 -1.32
CA ARG A 98 22.45 -12.78 -2.11
C ARG A 98 23.84 -13.16 -1.62
N ALA A 99 24.69 -12.17 -1.36
CA ALA A 99 26.03 -12.39 -0.83
C ALA A 99 26.04 -13.00 0.58
N ALA A 100 25.04 -12.67 1.41
CA ALA A 100 24.88 -13.25 2.74
C ALA A 100 24.25 -14.65 2.75
N SER A 101 23.66 -15.07 1.63
CA SER A 101 23.04 -16.40 1.45
C SER A 101 23.91 -17.35 0.61
N SER A 102 25.12 -16.91 0.24
CA SER A 102 26.15 -17.71 -0.47
C SER A 102 27.27 -18.05 0.51
#